data_AF-A0A7S0AL03-F1
#
_entry.id   AF-A0A7S0AL03-F1
#
_cell.length_a   1.000
_cell.length_b   1.000
_cell.length_c   1.000
_cell.angle_alpha   90.00
_cell.angle_beta   90.00
_cell.angle_gamma   90.00
#
_symmetry.space_group_name_H-M   'P 1'
#
loop_
_entity.id
_entity.type
_entity.pdbx_description
1 polymer ?
#
loop_
_entity_poly.entity_id
_entity_poly.type
_entity_poly.pdbx_seq_one_letter_code
_entity_poly.pdbx_strand_id
1 'polypeptide(L)'
;QLQDAGVALSGSFINLGANDGVSDDPLHLFALDWKGAGSPALAVEADPSLCQRHRANLPWVHLACSKITPQNARELIWSVFSTSASRDALDVLKVDLDSFEAFVVEECLWRAGLRPKLLLVEVNAGIPPPLEYALLDSPQLRAHYPRVQLAAHSGRKRHLFEVNKPIAGVSLSYLTRRLAPRYLLLELGSPDAIFARADILEALDRAPLDEFKAFEFAWVDVHGFSRQQLRRWHFELDEVSALGEVHDFLTGWMQQHLGALLPFVLSY
;
A
#
# COMPACT_ATOMS: atom_id res chain seq x y z
N GLN A 1 21.72 -6.01 2.85
CA GLN A 1 21.82 -4.54 2.97
C GLN A 1 21.64 -4.08 4.42
N LEU A 2 20.44 -4.18 5.03
CA LEU A 2 20.24 -3.73 6.41
C LEU A 2 21.18 -4.41 7.43
N GLN A 3 21.29 -5.73 7.38
CA GLN A 3 22.20 -6.48 8.25
C GLN A 3 23.67 -6.11 8.02
N ASP A 4 24.07 -5.86 6.77
CA ASP A 4 25.43 -5.44 6.42
C ASP A 4 25.75 -4.04 6.98
N ALA A 5 24.73 -3.19 7.09
CA ALA A 5 24.80 -1.88 7.75
C ALA A 5 24.69 -1.96 9.28
N GLY A 6 24.75 -3.16 9.87
CA GLY A 6 24.67 -3.35 11.32
C GLY A 6 23.28 -3.18 11.92
N VAL A 7 22.23 -3.10 11.11
CA VAL A 7 20.85 -3.06 11.58
C VAL A 7 20.43 -4.47 12.01
N ALA A 8 20.16 -4.65 13.30
CA ALA A 8 19.64 -5.90 13.82
C ALA A 8 18.21 -6.15 13.30
N LEU A 9 18.02 -7.31 12.65
CA LEU A 9 16.71 -7.80 12.23
C LEU A 9 16.30 -8.97 13.12
N SER A 10 15.01 -9.03 13.42
CA SER A 10 14.39 -10.13 14.16
C SER A 10 13.67 -11.13 13.26
N GLY A 11 13.29 -10.73 12.05
CA GLY A 11 12.36 -11.46 11.21
C GLY A 11 10.89 -11.17 11.50
N SER A 12 10.60 -10.09 12.24
CA SER A 12 9.23 -9.74 12.58
C SER A 12 8.58 -8.91 11.49
N PHE A 13 7.36 -9.27 11.09
CA PHE A 13 6.66 -8.52 10.05
C PHE A 13 5.15 -8.52 10.21
N ILE A 14 4.52 -7.56 9.55
CA ILE A 14 3.07 -7.47 9.35
C ILE A 14 2.82 -7.34 7.84
N ASN A 15 1.96 -8.19 7.29
CA ASN A 15 1.57 -8.20 5.89
C ASN A 15 0.05 -8.04 5.76
N LEU A 16 -0.41 -6.86 5.37
CA LEU A 16 -1.83 -6.54 5.18
C LEU A 16 -2.14 -6.61 3.69
N GLY A 17 -3.02 -7.52 3.28
CA GLY A 17 -3.17 -7.95 1.89
C GLY A 17 -2.13 -9.02 1.53
N ALA A 18 -2.11 -10.09 2.33
CA ALA A 18 -1.05 -11.09 2.25
C ALA A 18 -1.23 -12.11 1.11
N ASN A 19 -2.36 -12.09 0.39
CA ASN A 19 -2.66 -13.03 -0.69
C ASN A 19 -2.46 -14.48 -0.21
N ASP A 20 -1.74 -15.31 -0.97
CA ASP A 20 -1.37 -16.66 -0.58
C ASP A 20 0.01 -16.76 0.11
N GLY A 21 0.65 -15.62 0.40
CA GLY A 21 1.97 -15.52 1.03
C GLY A 21 3.15 -15.97 0.16
N VAL A 22 2.92 -16.17 -1.15
CA VAL A 22 3.94 -16.66 -2.10
C VAL A 22 3.88 -15.90 -3.42
N SER A 23 2.71 -15.92 -4.06
CA SER A 23 2.48 -15.38 -5.39
C SER A 23 2.34 -13.87 -5.28
N ASP A 24 3.22 -13.13 -5.96
CA ASP A 24 3.18 -11.67 -6.03
C ASP A 24 3.26 -10.99 -4.64
N ASP A 25 4.00 -11.60 -3.71
CA ASP A 25 4.20 -11.07 -2.37
C ASP A 25 5.68 -10.76 -2.12
N PRO A 26 6.07 -9.48 -1.96
CA PRO A 26 7.46 -9.10 -1.75
C PRO A 26 8.01 -9.60 -0.40
N LEU A 27 7.17 -10.05 0.54
CA LEU A 27 7.59 -10.61 1.82
C LEU A 27 7.77 -12.14 1.79
N HIS A 28 7.49 -12.82 0.68
CA HIS A 28 7.59 -14.28 0.61
C HIS A 28 8.97 -14.80 1.03
N LEU A 29 10.04 -14.29 0.39
CA LEU A 29 11.41 -14.73 0.69
C LEU A 29 11.83 -14.34 2.11
N PHE A 30 11.44 -13.14 2.56
CA PHE A 30 11.69 -12.71 3.94
C PHE A 30 11.03 -13.66 4.95
N ALA A 31 9.78 -14.07 4.71
CA ALA A 31 9.10 -15.03 5.57
C ALA A 31 9.82 -16.41 5.60
N LEU A 32 10.36 -16.87 4.47
CA LEU A 32 11.10 -18.14 4.44
C LEU A 32 12.40 -18.08 5.23
N ASP A 33 13.16 -16.99 5.12
CA ASP A 33 14.46 -16.83 5.79
C ASP A 33 14.33 -16.81 7.33
N TRP A 34 13.18 -16.36 7.84
CA TRP A 34 12.92 -16.22 9.28
C TRP A 34 12.02 -17.29 9.86
N LYS A 35 11.67 -18.31 9.06
CA LYS A 35 10.85 -19.44 9.52
C LYS A 35 11.54 -20.16 10.68
N GLY A 36 10.86 -20.22 11.83
CA GLY A 36 11.36 -20.89 13.04
C GLY A 36 12.25 -20.01 13.93
N ALA A 37 12.45 -18.73 13.59
CA ALA A 37 13.19 -17.79 14.44
C ALA A 37 12.45 -17.40 15.74
N GLY A 38 11.15 -17.75 15.85
CA GLY A 38 10.31 -17.42 17.01
C GLY A 38 9.82 -15.96 17.03
N SER A 39 10.07 -15.20 15.97
CA SER A 39 9.67 -13.80 15.87
C SER A 39 8.19 -13.63 15.53
N PRO A 40 7.52 -12.59 16.06
CA PRO A 40 6.12 -12.34 15.75
C PRO A 40 5.93 -12.01 14.26
N ALA A 41 4.99 -12.70 13.61
CA ALA A 41 4.61 -12.46 12.22
C ALA A 41 3.08 -12.50 12.08
N LEU A 42 2.51 -11.46 11.47
CA LEU A 42 1.07 -11.32 11.23
C LEU A 42 0.81 -11.16 9.73
N ALA A 43 -0.13 -11.94 9.20
CA ALA A 43 -0.69 -11.77 7.87
C ALA A 43 -2.20 -11.54 7.97
N VAL A 44 -2.75 -10.69 7.12
CA VAL A 44 -4.19 -10.44 7.02
C VAL A 44 -4.61 -10.58 5.55
N GLU A 45 -5.61 -11.43 5.31
CA GLU A 45 -6.15 -11.71 3.98
C GLU A 45 -7.68 -11.83 4.06
N ALA A 46 -8.39 -11.21 3.10
CA ALA A 46 -9.85 -11.15 3.11
C ALA A 46 -10.50 -12.26 2.28
N ASP A 47 -9.86 -12.72 1.20
CA ASP A 47 -10.36 -13.78 0.33
C ASP A 47 -10.17 -15.16 1.00
N PRO A 48 -11.26 -15.91 1.26
CA PRO A 48 -11.18 -17.20 1.93
C PRO A 48 -10.30 -18.25 1.22
N SER A 49 -10.24 -18.22 -0.11
CA SER A 49 -9.44 -19.14 -0.92
C SER A 49 -7.95 -18.82 -0.83
N LEU A 50 -7.59 -17.54 -0.86
CA LEU A 50 -6.21 -17.07 -0.65
C LEU A 50 -5.76 -17.41 0.76
N CYS A 51 -6.63 -17.18 1.75
CA CYS A 51 -6.41 -17.56 3.13
C CYS A 51 -6.10 -19.06 3.32
N GLN A 52 -6.82 -19.93 2.62
CA GLN A 52 -6.56 -21.37 2.67
C GLN A 52 -5.17 -21.69 2.12
N ARG A 53 -4.79 -21.09 0.98
CA ARG A 53 -3.46 -21.28 0.39
C ARG A 53 -2.35 -20.71 1.28
N HIS A 54 -2.55 -19.52 1.84
CA HIS A 54 -1.61 -18.91 2.77
C HIS A 54 -1.33 -19.80 3.98
N ARG A 55 -2.36 -20.41 4.60
CA ARG A 55 -2.14 -21.35 5.71
C ARG A 55 -1.29 -22.56 5.32
N ALA A 56 -1.44 -23.05 4.09
CA ALA A 56 -0.64 -24.16 3.59
C ALA A 56 0.81 -23.75 3.30
N ASN A 57 1.01 -22.55 2.74
CA ASN A 57 2.32 -22.04 2.35
C ASN A 57 3.16 -21.57 3.56
N LEU A 58 2.55 -20.83 4.48
CA LEU A 58 3.20 -20.21 5.63
C LEU A 58 2.48 -20.56 6.95
N PRO A 59 2.43 -21.84 7.36
CA PRO A 59 1.66 -22.29 8.53
C PRO A 59 2.16 -21.74 9.88
N TRP A 60 3.34 -21.12 9.89
CA TRP A 60 3.97 -20.55 11.09
C TRP A 60 3.61 -19.08 11.31
N VAL A 61 3.07 -18.40 10.29
CA VAL A 61 2.64 -17.00 10.36
C VAL A 61 1.24 -16.93 10.96
N HIS A 62 1.00 -16.00 11.88
CA HIS A 62 -0.34 -15.77 12.41
C HIS A 62 -1.22 -15.15 11.32
N LEU A 63 -2.19 -15.91 10.80
CA LEU A 63 -3.07 -15.45 9.72
C LEU A 63 -4.47 -15.09 10.24
N ALA A 64 -4.87 -13.83 10.05
CA ALA A 64 -6.24 -13.39 10.22
C ALA A 64 -6.96 -13.40 8.86
N CYS A 65 -8.00 -14.23 8.76
CA CYS A 65 -8.84 -14.32 7.57
C CYS A 65 -10.03 -13.36 7.67
N SER A 66 -9.75 -12.09 7.53
CA SER A 66 -10.74 -11.02 7.62
C SER A 66 -10.28 -9.82 6.79
N LYS A 67 -11.25 -8.97 6.44
CA LYS A 67 -10.93 -7.67 5.86
C LYS A 67 -10.34 -6.77 6.94
N ILE A 68 -9.17 -6.21 6.69
CA ILE A 68 -8.59 -5.16 7.52
C ILE A 68 -9.36 -3.85 7.32
N THR A 69 -9.64 -3.15 8.41
CA THR A 69 -10.22 -1.80 8.41
C THR A 69 -9.53 -0.96 9.49
N PRO A 70 -9.64 0.37 9.44
CA PRO A 70 -9.11 1.22 10.51
C PRO A 70 -9.61 0.84 11.91
N GLN A 71 -10.82 0.30 12.01
CA GLN A 71 -11.46 -0.05 13.29
C GLN A 71 -10.94 -1.36 13.89
N ASN A 72 -10.53 -2.33 13.07
CA ASN A 72 -10.04 -3.63 13.56
C ASN A 72 -8.51 -3.76 13.51
N ALA A 73 -7.80 -2.87 12.81
CA ALA A 73 -6.36 -2.96 12.63
C ALA A 73 -5.61 -3.06 13.96
N ARG A 74 -5.96 -2.20 14.93
CA ARG A 74 -5.31 -2.17 16.23
C ARG A 74 -5.47 -3.49 17.00
N GLU A 75 -6.67 -4.06 17.03
CA GLU A 75 -6.94 -5.30 17.75
C GLU A 75 -6.15 -6.46 17.14
N LEU A 76 -6.17 -6.57 15.80
CA LEU A 76 -5.41 -7.59 15.07
C LEU A 76 -3.91 -7.47 15.34
N ILE A 77 -3.36 -6.25 15.24
CA ILE A 77 -1.95 -5.98 15.52
C ILE A 77 -1.60 -6.35 16.96
N TRP A 78 -2.41 -5.93 17.93
CA TRP A 78 -2.12 -6.14 19.35
C TRP A 78 -2.26 -7.60 19.79
N SER A 79 -2.98 -8.43 19.03
CA SER A 79 -3.05 -9.88 19.30
C SER A 79 -1.71 -10.59 19.10
N VAL A 80 -0.83 -10.05 18.24
CA VAL A 80 0.50 -10.60 17.94
C VAL A 80 1.62 -9.70 18.50
N PHE A 81 1.47 -8.39 18.38
CA PHE A 81 2.42 -7.36 18.80
C PHE A 81 1.91 -6.62 20.06
N SER A 82 1.74 -7.37 21.15
CA SER A 82 1.08 -6.90 22.37
C SER A 82 1.94 -5.96 23.24
N THR A 83 3.27 -6.04 23.15
CA THR A 83 4.21 -5.22 23.94
C THR A 83 4.78 -4.06 23.13
N SER A 84 5.17 -2.97 23.78
CA SER A 84 5.85 -1.88 23.08
C SER A 84 7.18 -2.32 22.47
N ALA A 85 7.92 -3.18 23.17
CA ALA A 85 9.18 -3.73 22.67
C ALA A 85 8.99 -4.48 21.33
N SER A 86 7.94 -5.31 21.19
CA SER A 86 7.69 -6.00 19.92
C SER A 86 7.22 -5.05 18.81
N ARG A 87 6.50 -3.98 19.14
CA ARG A 87 6.08 -2.96 18.17
C ARG A 87 7.23 -2.06 17.70
N ASP A 88 8.17 -1.75 18.59
CA ASP A 88 9.38 -0.97 18.29
C ASP A 88 10.43 -1.78 17.52
N ALA A 89 10.43 -3.11 17.72
CA ALA A 89 11.33 -4.03 17.06
C ALA A 89 10.83 -4.53 15.70
N LEU A 90 9.62 -4.16 15.27
CA LEU A 90 9.04 -4.57 13.98
C LEU A 90 10.03 -4.31 12.83
N ASP A 91 10.32 -5.32 12.01
CA ASP A 91 11.23 -5.14 10.88
C ASP A 91 10.48 -4.56 9.68
N VAL A 92 9.35 -5.17 9.29
CA VAL A 92 8.64 -4.79 8.08
C VAL A 92 7.12 -4.68 8.30
N LEU A 93 6.52 -3.62 7.77
CA LEU A 93 5.06 -3.50 7.62
C LEU A 93 4.74 -3.32 6.12
N LYS A 94 4.03 -4.28 5.52
CA LYS A 94 3.43 -4.18 4.18
C LYS A 94 1.94 -3.82 4.29
N VAL A 95 1.49 -2.88 3.47
CA VAL A 95 0.08 -2.50 3.33
C VAL A 95 -0.29 -2.41 1.84
N ASP A 96 -1.20 -3.28 1.42
CA ASP A 96 -1.61 -3.45 0.02
C ASP A 96 -3.05 -3.98 0.00
N LEU A 97 -4.03 -3.09 -0.07
CA LEU A 97 -5.44 -3.42 0.21
C LEU A 97 -6.37 -3.14 -0.99
N ASP A 98 -5.82 -2.59 -2.07
CA ASP A 98 -6.53 -1.97 -3.17
C ASP A 98 -7.60 -0.96 -2.72
N SER A 99 -7.33 -0.12 -1.69
CA SER A 99 -8.30 0.92 -1.27
C SER A 99 -7.84 2.17 -0.50
N PHE A 100 -7.64 2.10 0.82
CA PHE A 100 -7.56 3.18 1.80
C PHE A 100 -6.27 2.99 2.62
N GLU A 101 -5.21 2.60 1.93
CA GLU A 101 -3.87 2.29 2.44
C GLU A 101 -3.42 3.37 3.43
N ALA A 102 -3.60 4.65 3.07
CA ALA A 102 -3.27 5.80 3.92
C ALA A 102 -3.84 5.68 5.35
N PHE A 103 -5.12 5.33 5.49
CA PHE A 103 -5.80 5.25 6.78
C PHE A 103 -5.27 4.07 7.59
N VAL A 104 -5.06 2.91 6.96
CA VAL A 104 -4.52 1.75 7.66
C VAL A 104 -3.08 1.96 8.08
N VAL A 105 -2.26 2.62 7.25
CA VAL A 105 -0.89 3.04 7.61
C VAL A 105 -0.92 3.98 8.81
N GLU A 106 -1.74 5.03 8.80
CA GLU A 106 -1.87 5.96 9.91
C GLU A 106 -2.34 5.29 11.20
N GLU A 107 -3.30 4.36 11.13
CA GLU A 107 -3.74 3.56 12.27
C GLU A 107 -2.60 2.68 12.81
N CYS A 108 -1.87 2.00 11.93
CA CYS A 108 -0.72 1.17 12.30
C CYS A 108 0.35 1.96 13.05
N LEU A 109 0.78 3.10 12.48
CA LEU A 109 1.90 3.86 13.01
C LEU A 109 1.51 4.71 14.21
N TRP A 110 0.40 5.44 14.13
CA TRP A 110 0.08 6.48 15.10
C TRP A 110 -0.85 6.02 16.20
N ARG A 111 -1.76 5.08 15.92
CA ARG A 111 -2.74 4.59 16.92
C ARG A 111 -2.35 3.26 17.54
N ALA A 112 -1.85 2.31 16.73
CA ALA A 112 -1.34 1.04 17.23
C ALA A 112 0.10 1.16 17.77
N GLY A 113 0.81 2.23 17.43
CA GLY A 113 2.14 2.55 17.93
C GLY A 113 3.24 1.67 17.34
N LEU A 114 3.08 1.23 16.09
CA LEU A 114 4.11 0.48 15.38
C LEU A 114 5.24 1.41 14.94
N ARG A 115 6.48 0.92 15.08
CA ARG A 115 7.69 1.62 14.61
C ARG A 115 8.54 0.70 13.71
N PRO A 116 7.99 0.20 12.58
CA PRO A 116 8.72 -0.67 11.67
C PRO A 116 10.04 -0.05 11.19
N LYS A 117 10.98 -0.88 10.74
CA LYS A 117 12.21 -0.39 10.09
C LYS A 117 11.93 -0.01 8.64
N LEU A 118 11.14 -0.84 7.96
CA LEU A 118 10.68 -0.63 6.58
C LEU A 118 9.15 -0.64 6.51
N LEU A 119 8.61 0.28 5.70
CA LEU A 119 7.23 0.34 5.27
C LEU A 119 7.18 0.03 3.79
N LEU A 120 6.34 -0.92 3.39
CA LEU A 120 6.01 -1.18 1.99
C LEU A 120 4.53 -0.85 1.83
N VAL A 121 4.21 0.05 0.89
CA VAL A 121 2.83 0.47 0.68
C VAL A 121 2.54 0.51 -0.81
N GLU A 122 1.47 -0.16 -1.25
CA GLU A 122 0.99 -0.01 -2.63
C GLU A 122 0.52 1.45 -2.82
N VAL A 123 1.07 2.13 -3.83
CA VAL A 123 0.67 3.50 -4.18
C VAL A 123 -0.09 3.53 -5.50
N ASN A 124 -1.00 4.48 -5.61
CA ASN A 124 -1.66 4.81 -6.86
C ASN A 124 -0.72 5.64 -7.74
N ALA A 125 0.03 4.96 -8.59
CA ALA A 125 0.91 5.57 -9.58
C ALA A 125 0.17 6.38 -10.67
N GLY A 126 -1.16 6.35 -10.69
CA GLY A 126 -1.99 7.17 -11.56
C GLY A 126 -2.12 8.63 -11.13
N ILE A 127 -1.73 8.96 -9.90
CA ILE A 127 -1.73 10.33 -9.39
C ILE A 127 -0.28 10.81 -9.28
N PRO A 128 0.20 11.63 -10.23
CA PRO A 128 1.60 12.05 -10.29
C PRO A 128 1.94 13.08 -9.21
N PRO A 129 3.18 13.09 -8.68
CA PRO A 129 3.65 14.18 -7.84
C PRO A 129 3.51 15.57 -8.51
N PRO A 130 3.30 16.64 -7.73
CA PRO A 130 3.16 16.65 -6.27
C PRO A 130 1.72 16.44 -5.78
N LEU A 131 0.79 16.01 -6.65
CA LEU A 131 -0.60 15.82 -6.26
C LEU A 131 -0.71 14.78 -5.14
N GLU A 132 -1.33 15.20 -4.05
CA GLU A 132 -1.64 14.34 -2.92
C GLU A 132 -3.06 13.80 -3.06
N TYR A 133 -3.20 12.48 -3.11
CA TYR A 133 -4.46 11.78 -3.17
C TYR A 133 -4.52 10.68 -2.10
N ALA A 134 -5.69 10.53 -1.47
CA ALA A 134 -6.00 9.37 -0.65
C ALA A 134 -7.50 9.07 -0.72
N LEU A 135 -7.87 7.83 -1.06
CA LEU A 135 -9.23 7.36 -0.91
C LEU A 135 -9.57 7.15 0.58
N LEU A 136 -10.72 7.67 1.02
CA LEU A 136 -11.13 7.61 2.41
C LEU A 136 -11.98 6.36 2.68
N ASP A 137 -11.70 5.72 3.82
CA ASP A 137 -12.58 4.68 4.36
C ASP A 137 -13.99 5.22 4.60
N SER A 138 -15.00 4.52 4.09
CA SER A 138 -16.40 4.88 4.26
C SER A 138 -17.30 3.64 4.21
N PRO A 139 -18.50 3.68 4.82
CA PRO A 139 -19.48 2.62 4.69
C PRO A 139 -19.81 2.28 3.22
N GLN A 140 -19.89 3.31 2.37
CA GLN A 140 -20.10 3.18 0.94
C GLN A 140 -18.95 2.40 0.30
N LEU A 141 -17.71 2.84 0.50
CA LEU A 141 -16.55 2.14 -0.03
C LEU A 141 -16.55 0.68 0.44
N ARG A 142 -16.81 0.41 1.72
CA ARG A 142 -16.89 -0.98 2.23
C ARG A 142 -18.00 -1.82 1.59
N ALA A 143 -19.14 -1.21 1.28
CA ALA A 143 -20.23 -1.88 0.55
C ALA A 143 -19.90 -2.13 -0.93
N HIS A 144 -19.03 -1.30 -1.51
CA HIS A 144 -18.61 -1.36 -2.91
C HIS A 144 -17.26 -2.05 -3.15
N TYR A 145 -16.61 -2.50 -2.08
CA TYR A 145 -15.26 -3.08 -2.06
C TYR A 145 -15.22 -4.55 -2.50
N PRO A 146 -14.42 -4.92 -3.51
CA PRO A 146 -14.41 -4.38 -4.83
C PRO A 146 -14.82 -5.45 -5.84
N ARG A 147 -15.88 -5.21 -6.59
CA ARG A 147 -16.17 -6.00 -7.78
C ARG A 147 -16.68 -5.12 -8.90
N VAL A 148 -15.89 -4.11 -9.29
CA VAL A 148 -16.02 -3.62 -10.67
C VAL A 148 -15.37 -4.67 -11.55
N GLN A 149 -16.16 -5.67 -11.96
CA GLN A 149 -15.74 -6.66 -12.92
C GLN A 149 -15.76 -6.04 -14.31
N LEU A 150 -14.63 -5.52 -14.78
CA LEU A 150 -14.49 -5.14 -16.18
C LEU A 150 -14.41 -6.40 -17.01
N ALA A 151 -15.40 -6.57 -17.89
CA ALA A 151 -15.41 -7.63 -18.88
C ALA A 151 -14.51 -7.25 -20.06
N ALA A 152 -13.27 -7.74 -20.10
CA ALA A 152 -12.48 -7.68 -21.32
C ALA A 152 -12.67 -8.95 -22.15
N HIS A 153 -12.65 -8.81 -23.47
CA HIS A 153 -12.78 -9.94 -24.38
C HIS A 153 -11.42 -10.18 -25.06
N SER A 154 -10.89 -11.40 -24.91
CA SER A 154 -9.76 -11.89 -25.70
C SER A 154 -10.26 -13.03 -26.57
N GLY A 155 -10.55 -12.72 -27.84
CA GLY A 155 -11.26 -13.64 -28.74
C GLY A 155 -12.67 -13.98 -28.22
N ARG A 156 -12.94 -15.26 -27.96
CA ARG A 156 -14.23 -15.75 -27.41
C ARG A 156 -14.27 -15.82 -25.87
N LYS A 157 -13.16 -15.51 -25.17
CA LYS A 157 -13.10 -15.60 -23.71
C LYS A 157 -13.38 -14.23 -23.09
N ARG A 158 -14.33 -14.21 -22.15
CA ARG A 158 -14.61 -13.07 -21.28
C ARG A 158 -13.72 -13.20 -20.04
N HIS A 159 -12.88 -12.20 -19.84
CA HIS A 159 -12.06 -12.03 -18.64
C HIS A 159 -12.76 -11.00 -17.75
N LEU A 160 -12.96 -11.33 -16.48
CA LEU A 160 -13.47 -10.40 -15.48
C LEU A 160 -12.25 -9.92 -14.69
N PHE A 161 -11.89 -8.65 -14.86
CA PHE A 161 -10.84 -8.01 -14.08
C PHE A 161 -11.51 -7.23 -12.95
N GLU A 162 -11.01 -7.35 -11.73
CA GLU A 162 -11.40 -6.48 -10.64
C GLU A 162 -10.55 -5.21 -10.76
N VAL A 163 -11.19 -4.09 -11.07
CA VAL A 163 -10.46 -2.85 -11.41
C VAL A 163 -10.98 -1.72 -10.54
N ASN A 164 -10.46 -1.63 -9.32
CA ASN A 164 -10.56 -0.39 -8.54
C ASN A 164 -9.59 0.68 -9.06
N LYS A 165 -8.71 0.33 -10.00
CA LYS A 165 -7.81 1.24 -10.69
C LYS A 165 -8.66 2.04 -11.68
N PRO A 166 -9.00 3.31 -11.37
CA PRO A 166 -8.03 4.34 -11.03
C PRO A 166 -8.15 4.99 -9.64
N ILE A 167 -9.12 4.62 -8.82
CA ILE A 167 -9.46 5.35 -7.58
C ILE A 167 -8.92 4.68 -6.30
N ALA A 168 -8.46 3.43 -6.37
CA ALA A 168 -7.89 2.79 -5.19
C ALA A 168 -6.62 3.49 -4.74
N GLY A 169 -6.47 3.58 -3.42
CA GLY A 169 -5.25 3.84 -2.71
C GLY A 169 -4.86 5.28 -2.50
N VAL A 170 -3.56 5.49 -2.49
CA VAL A 170 -2.91 6.70 -2.02
C VAL A 170 -1.80 7.09 -2.97
N SER A 171 -1.69 8.37 -3.31
CA SER A 171 -0.56 8.87 -4.11
C SER A 171 0.76 8.76 -3.34
N LEU A 172 1.88 8.69 -4.06
CA LEU A 172 3.22 8.77 -3.47
C LEU A 172 3.40 10.06 -2.64
N SER A 173 3.01 11.23 -3.18
CA SER A 173 3.19 12.53 -2.51
C SER A 173 2.45 12.65 -1.19
N TYR A 174 1.23 12.10 -1.09
CA TYR A 174 0.49 12.04 0.18
C TYR A 174 1.29 11.27 1.24
N LEU A 175 1.83 10.08 0.91
CA LEU A 175 2.61 9.30 1.86
C LEU A 175 3.94 9.99 2.24
N THR A 176 4.70 10.49 1.26
CA THR A 176 5.97 11.18 1.53
C THR A 176 5.78 12.35 2.50
N ARG A 177 4.74 13.17 2.28
CA ARG A 177 4.44 14.34 3.13
C ARG A 177 4.00 13.93 4.53
N ARG A 178 3.18 12.88 4.66
CA ARG A 178 2.62 12.44 5.96
C ARG A 178 3.60 11.63 6.80
N LEU A 179 4.49 10.89 6.17
CA LEU A 179 5.45 10.03 6.85
C LEU A 179 6.73 10.77 7.27
N ALA A 180 7.08 11.86 6.57
CA ALA A 180 8.19 12.71 6.94
C ALA A 180 7.97 13.42 8.29
N PRO A 181 9.05 13.68 9.07
CA PRO A 181 10.43 13.27 8.83
C PRO A 181 10.75 11.86 9.37
N ARG A 182 9.75 11.09 9.81
CA ARG A 182 9.97 9.82 10.54
C ARG A 182 10.32 8.66 9.63
N TYR A 183 9.65 8.58 8.49
CA TYR A 183 9.97 7.66 7.42
C TYR A 183 10.19 8.45 6.13
N LEU A 184 11.20 8.03 5.38
CA LEU A 184 11.68 8.70 4.19
C LEU A 184 11.66 7.71 3.04
N LEU A 185 11.29 8.18 1.85
CA LEU A 185 11.21 7.35 0.66
C LEU A 185 12.60 6.77 0.38
N LEU A 186 12.70 5.46 0.32
CA LEU A 186 13.93 4.73 0.02
C LEU A 186 13.93 4.29 -1.46
N GLU A 187 12.80 3.75 -1.92
CA GLU A 187 12.66 3.15 -3.24
C GLU A 187 11.20 3.15 -3.69
N LEU A 188 10.99 3.10 -5.01
CA LEU A 188 9.68 2.89 -5.62
C LEU A 188 9.83 1.78 -6.67
N GLY A 189 9.29 0.60 -6.37
CA GLY A 189 9.21 -0.54 -7.28
C GLY A 189 7.76 -0.76 -7.65
N SER A 190 7.31 -0.09 -8.72
CA SER A 190 5.88 0.08 -9.01
C SER A 190 5.09 -1.25 -8.95
N PRO A 191 3.95 -1.30 -8.23
CA PRO A 191 3.27 -0.19 -7.55
C PRO A 191 3.72 0.09 -6.10
N ASP A 192 4.75 -0.58 -5.58
CA ASP A 192 5.13 -0.49 -4.17
C ASP A 192 6.12 0.63 -3.86
N ALA A 193 5.76 1.51 -2.94
CA ALA A 193 6.66 2.47 -2.33
C ALA A 193 7.28 1.89 -1.06
N ILE A 194 8.62 1.93 -0.97
CA ILE A 194 9.38 1.50 0.21
C ILE A 194 9.85 2.74 0.95
N PHE A 195 9.40 2.90 2.20
CA PHE A 195 9.90 3.92 3.12
C PHE A 195 10.77 3.27 4.19
N ALA A 196 11.92 3.87 4.48
CA ALA A 196 12.75 3.48 5.61
C ALA A 196 12.55 4.48 6.75
N ARG A 197 12.60 3.97 7.98
CA ARG A 197 12.67 4.85 9.15
C ARG A 197 13.95 5.70 9.07
N ALA A 198 13.90 6.96 9.48
CA ALA A 198 15.00 7.91 9.25
C ALA A 198 16.36 7.43 9.81
N ASP A 199 16.38 6.83 11.00
CA ASP A 199 17.58 6.24 11.63
C ASP A 199 18.12 5.02 10.85
N ILE A 200 17.23 4.28 10.18
CA ILE A 200 17.60 3.15 9.33
C ILE A 200 18.23 3.64 8.02
N LEU A 201 17.70 4.72 7.46
CA LEU A 201 18.24 5.32 6.25
C LEU A 201 19.63 5.93 6.49
N GLU A 202 19.84 6.55 7.65
CA GLU A 202 21.14 7.03 8.11
C GLU A 202 22.14 5.88 8.26
N ALA A 203 21.73 4.76 8.89
CA ALA A 203 22.58 3.58 9.03
C ALA A 203 22.99 2.98 7.67
N LEU A 204 22.13 3.09 6.66
CA LEU A 204 22.41 2.65 5.29
C LEU A 204 23.34 3.61 4.51
N ASP A 205 23.67 4.79 5.05
CA ASP A 205 24.37 5.87 4.35
C ASP A 205 23.69 6.22 3.01
N ARG A 206 22.35 6.31 3.03
CA ARG A 206 21.54 6.64 1.85
C ARG A 206 20.81 7.96 2.04
N ALA A 207 20.77 8.77 0.99
CA ALA A 207 19.86 9.90 0.93
C ALA A 207 18.43 9.41 0.61
N PRO A 208 17.38 10.12 1.10
CA PRO A 208 16.02 9.87 0.66
C PRO A 208 15.91 9.99 -0.86
N LEU A 209 15.14 9.10 -1.47
CA LEU A 209 14.78 9.20 -2.87
C LEU A 209 13.81 10.37 -3.06
N ASP A 210 14.09 11.19 -4.06
CA ASP A 210 13.19 12.27 -4.48
C ASP A 210 11.97 11.66 -5.19
N GLU A 211 10.77 12.04 -4.75
CA GLU A 211 9.53 11.42 -5.25
C GLU A 211 9.23 11.72 -6.72
N PHE A 212 9.69 12.86 -7.23
CA PHE A 212 9.55 13.19 -8.65
C PHE A 212 10.43 12.27 -9.49
N LYS A 213 11.69 12.09 -9.09
CA LYS A 213 12.59 11.11 -9.73
C LYS A 213 12.09 9.68 -9.61
N ALA A 214 11.52 9.31 -8.47
CA ALA A 214 10.92 7.99 -8.28
C ALA A 214 9.78 7.78 -9.28
N PHE A 215 8.91 8.78 -9.42
CA PHE A 215 7.74 8.71 -10.28
C PHE A 215 8.08 8.54 -11.76
N GLU A 216 9.20 9.08 -12.25
CA GLU A 216 9.64 8.90 -13.65
C GLU A 216 9.69 7.42 -14.07
N PHE A 217 10.00 6.51 -13.15
CA PHE A 217 10.06 5.07 -13.41
C PHE A 217 8.70 4.36 -13.28
N ALA A 218 7.72 4.96 -12.60
CA ALA A 218 6.42 4.35 -12.34
C ALA A 218 5.48 4.33 -13.56
N TRP A 219 5.82 5.05 -14.63
CA TRP A 219 4.97 5.21 -15.83
C TRP A 219 4.67 3.90 -16.57
N VAL A 220 5.49 2.88 -16.37
CA VAL A 220 5.33 1.57 -17.03
C VAL A 220 4.11 0.82 -16.48
N ASP A 221 3.79 1.01 -15.21
CA ASP A 221 2.81 0.20 -14.46
C ASP A 221 1.57 1.01 -14.07
N VAL A 222 1.36 2.19 -14.67
CA VAL A 222 0.14 2.95 -14.45
C VAL A 222 -1.03 2.28 -15.18
N HIS A 223 -2.01 1.84 -14.41
CA HIS A 223 -3.24 1.23 -14.90
C HIS A 223 -4.43 2.18 -14.75
N GLY A 224 -5.31 2.20 -15.74
CA GLY A 224 -6.55 3.01 -15.70
C GLY A 224 -6.40 4.47 -16.15
N PHE A 225 -5.20 4.90 -16.57
CA PHE A 225 -4.94 6.25 -17.06
C PHE A 225 -4.24 6.23 -18.43
N SER A 226 -4.51 7.23 -19.26
CA SER A 226 -3.74 7.40 -20.50
C SER A 226 -2.42 8.11 -20.20
N ARG A 227 -1.34 7.72 -20.91
CA ARG A 227 -0.03 8.39 -20.78
C ARG A 227 -0.09 9.89 -21.10
N GLN A 228 -0.96 10.29 -22.03
CA GLN A 228 -1.17 11.69 -22.38
C GLN A 228 -1.76 12.47 -21.20
N GLN A 229 -2.74 11.89 -20.51
CA GLN A 229 -3.38 12.49 -19.34
C GLN A 229 -2.39 12.65 -18.18
N LEU A 230 -1.61 11.60 -17.86
CA LEU A 230 -0.58 11.68 -16.81
C LEU A 230 0.49 12.73 -17.13
N ARG A 231 0.99 12.75 -18.37
CA ARG A 231 1.95 13.75 -18.83
C ARG A 231 1.39 15.17 -18.66
N ARG A 232 0.14 15.37 -19.05
CA ARG A 232 -0.54 16.66 -18.96
C ARG A 232 -0.66 17.13 -17.51
N TRP A 233 -1.14 16.27 -16.63
CA TRP A 233 -1.26 16.55 -15.20
C TRP A 233 0.08 16.85 -14.53
N HIS A 234 1.15 16.14 -14.93
CA HIS A 234 2.46 16.27 -14.29
C HIS A 234 3.31 17.43 -14.85
N PHE A 235 3.24 17.70 -16.16
CA PHE A 235 4.20 18.59 -16.84
C PHE A 235 3.58 19.78 -17.57
N GLU A 236 2.29 19.76 -17.91
CA GLU A 236 1.70 20.76 -18.82
C GLU A 236 0.77 21.74 -18.11
N LEU A 237 0.15 21.32 -17.01
CA LEU A 237 -0.81 22.11 -16.26
C LEU A 237 -0.16 22.82 -15.08
N ASP A 238 -0.69 23.99 -14.73
CA ASP A 238 -0.48 24.55 -13.40
C ASP A 238 -1.23 23.73 -12.33
N GLU A 239 -0.87 23.97 -11.07
CA GLU A 239 -1.43 23.30 -9.89
C GLU A 239 -2.97 23.27 -9.88
N VAL A 240 -3.61 24.42 -10.10
CA VAL A 240 -5.07 24.54 -10.01
C VAL A 240 -5.75 23.76 -11.14
N SER A 241 -5.20 23.85 -12.34
CA SER A 241 -5.71 23.15 -13.51
C SER A 241 -5.53 21.64 -13.39
N ALA A 242 -4.38 21.17 -12.88
CA ALA A 242 -4.12 19.75 -12.63
C ALA A 242 -5.08 19.19 -11.58
N LEU A 243 -5.27 19.90 -10.45
CA LEU A 243 -6.23 19.52 -9.42
C LEU A 243 -7.65 19.40 -9.98
N GLY A 244 -8.08 20.39 -10.77
CA GLY A 244 -9.40 20.39 -11.42
C GLY A 244 -9.60 19.18 -12.34
N GLU A 245 -8.66 18.94 -13.26
CA GLU A 245 -8.77 17.81 -14.21
C GLU A 245 -8.73 16.44 -13.51
N VAL A 246 -7.92 16.27 -12.47
CA VAL A 246 -7.85 15.02 -11.68
C VAL A 246 -9.15 14.81 -10.90
N HIS A 247 -9.66 15.85 -10.25
CA HIS A 247 -10.93 15.79 -9.53
C HIS A 247 -12.09 15.39 -10.45
N ASP A 248 -12.20 16.05 -11.61
CA ASP A 248 -13.27 15.78 -12.58
C ASP A 248 -13.17 14.36 -13.15
N PHE A 249 -11.95 13.89 -13.42
CA PHE A 249 -11.71 12.51 -13.84
C PHE A 249 -12.15 11.49 -12.78
N LEU A 250 -11.69 11.65 -11.54
CA LEU A 250 -12.00 10.71 -10.45
C LEU A 250 -13.50 10.66 -10.16
N THR A 251 -14.15 11.82 -10.06
CA THR A 251 -15.59 11.92 -9.79
C THR A 251 -16.42 11.38 -10.95
N GLY A 252 -16.06 11.70 -12.20
CA GLY A 252 -16.71 11.17 -13.40
C GLY A 252 -16.59 9.65 -13.47
N TRP A 253 -15.40 9.11 -13.19
CA TRP A 253 -15.18 7.66 -13.16
C TRP A 253 -16.04 6.98 -12.08
N MET A 254 -16.04 7.51 -10.85
CA MET A 254 -16.85 6.99 -9.74
C MET A 254 -18.34 6.99 -10.09
N GLN A 255 -18.87 8.09 -10.64
CA GLN A 255 -20.27 8.16 -11.06
C GLN A 255 -20.60 7.14 -12.16
N GLN A 256 -19.75 7.04 -13.18
CA GLN A 256 -19.97 6.15 -14.32
C GLN A 256 -19.91 4.67 -13.92
N HIS A 257 -18.95 4.29 -13.07
CA HIS A 257 -18.64 2.88 -12.80
C HIS A 257 -19.22 2.36 -11.49
N LEU A 258 -19.42 3.23 -10.49
CA LEU A 258 -19.96 2.86 -9.18
C LEU A 258 -21.40 3.35 -8.97
N GLY A 259 -21.85 4.33 -9.77
CA GLY A 259 -23.13 5.02 -9.52
C GLY A 259 -23.15 5.82 -8.20
N ALA A 260 -21.97 6.05 -7.60
CA ALA A 260 -21.80 6.69 -6.31
C ALA A 260 -20.47 7.45 -6.30
N LEU A 261 -20.42 8.53 -5.51
CA LEU A 261 -19.17 9.23 -5.21
C LEU A 261 -18.62 8.69 -3.89
N LEU A 262 -17.39 8.21 -3.93
CA LEU A 262 -16.67 7.81 -2.73
C LEU A 262 -15.89 9.01 -2.17
N PRO A 263 -15.75 9.12 -0.85
CA PRO A 263 -14.98 10.21 -0.26
C PRO A 263 -13.48 10.00 -0.52
N PHE A 264 -12.80 11.06 -0.95
CA PHE A 264 -11.34 11.10 -1.15
C PHE A 264 -10.79 12.47 -0.74
N VAL A 265 -9.49 12.53 -0.48
CA VAL A 265 -8.71 13.76 -0.37
C VAL A 265 -7.95 13.96 -1.67
N LEU A 266 -7.90 15.20 -2.15
CA LEU A 266 -7.05 15.64 -3.26
C LEU A 266 -6.51 17.04 -2.96
N SER A 267 -5.19 17.19 -2.96
CA SER A 267 -4.48 18.46 -2.75
C SER A 267 -3.15 18.47 -3.53
N TYR A 268 -2.38 19.56 -3.41
CA TYR A 268 -1.07 19.76 -4.03
C TYR A 268 -0.02 20.08 -2.94
#